data_AF-A0AAW0DX09-F1
#
_entry.id   AF-A0AAW0DX09-F1
#
_cell.length_a   1.000
_cell.length_b   1.000
_cell.length_c   1.000
_cell.angle_alpha   90.00
_cell.angle_beta   90.00
_cell.angle_gamma   90.00
#
_symmetry.space_group_name_H-M   'P 1'
#
loop_
_entity.id
_entity.type
_entity.pdbx_description
1 polymer ?
#
loop_
_entity_poly.entity_id
_entity_poly.type
_entity_poly.pdbx_seq_one_letter_code
_entity_poly.pdbx_strand_id
1 'polypeptide(L)'
;MQDKACGWTLGDETWSVPPESGLPALFQHILDANDLKAIPVNLMDIDSSNSDLENEWNIDVKVLRLPDRVLFELFPHGSHSSSPSILLESAAAVLQVLRSGWGNNSDVETIIRNLVNLGVAFFPGWPRPLDYTPLPPPIQPTLGRRHAGYTPTLVDFGVYVERRNSFLRSPRGRVALFYGGIVGRLARLVLTDFEDLACYDPYEDVLKSGVRVEGTRDGETVLWHETLTEDEVGIICGVYAVETGMF
;
A
#
# COMPACT_ATOMS: atom_id res chain seq x y z
N MET A 1 16.13 3.21 27.93
CA MET A 1 15.01 2.40 27.39
C MET A 1 15.62 1.67 26.21
N GLN A 2 15.84 0.36 26.33
CA GLN A 2 16.55 -0.41 25.31
C GLN A 2 15.66 -0.57 24.08
N ASP A 3 16.17 -0.19 22.91
CA ASP A 3 15.63 -0.58 21.61
C ASP A 3 15.56 -2.12 21.57
N LYS A 4 14.36 -2.67 21.77
CA LYS A 4 14.06 -4.02 21.31
C LYS A 4 13.90 -3.91 19.79
N ALA A 5 15.00 -4.11 19.07
CA ALA A 5 14.92 -4.53 17.68
C ALA A 5 14.01 -5.76 17.64
N CYS A 6 12.93 -5.71 16.86
CA CYS A 6 12.06 -6.86 16.63
C CYS A 6 12.91 -7.99 16.05
N GLY A 7 13.34 -8.91 16.91
CA GLY A 7 13.90 -10.18 16.50
C GLY A 7 12.78 -10.98 15.88
N TRP A 8 12.90 -11.29 14.59
CA TRP A 8 11.98 -12.16 13.89
C TRP A 8 12.12 -13.57 14.46
N THR A 9 11.36 -13.90 15.50
CA THR A 9 11.21 -15.27 15.99
C THR A 9 9.86 -15.79 15.58
N LEU A 10 9.86 -16.62 14.54
CA LEU A 10 8.74 -17.52 14.25
C LEU A 10 8.64 -18.52 15.41
N GLY A 11 7.55 -18.42 16.17
CA GLY A 11 7.07 -19.37 17.17
C GLY A 11 7.86 -19.36 18.50
N ASP A 12 7.14 -19.05 19.58
CA ASP A 12 7.34 -19.43 21.00
C ASP A 12 8.75 -19.33 21.65
N GLU A 13 8.79 -18.83 22.89
CA GLU A 13 9.99 -18.86 23.76
C GLU A 13 10.49 -20.28 24.06
N THR A 14 9.66 -21.31 23.84
CA THR A 14 10.03 -22.73 23.95
C THR A 14 10.64 -23.34 22.68
N TRP A 15 10.83 -22.55 21.63
CA TRP A 15 11.32 -23.00 20.34
C TRP A 15 12.75 -23.56 20.43
N SER A 16 12.86 -24.88 20.31
CA SER A 16 14.11 -25.62 20.45
C SER A 16 14.92 -25.73 19.15
N VAL A 17 14.45 -25.15 18.05
CA VAL A 17 15.12 -25.22 16.75
C VAL A 17 16.02 -23.98 16.59
N PRO A 18 17.33 -24.12 16.31
CA PRO A 18 18.21 -22.99 16.12
C PRO A 18 17.61 -21.99 15.11
N PRO A 19 17.68 -20.66 15.34
CA PRO A 19 17.07 -19.63 14.48
C PRO A 19 17.44 -19.78 12.99
N GLU A 20 18.65 -20.28 12.75
CA GLU A 20 19.26 -20.53 11.45
C GLU A 20 18.58 -21.66 10.65
N SER A 21 17.75 -22.47 11.32
CA SER A 21 17.09 -23.67 10.79
C SER A 21 15.56 -23.62 10.81
N GLY A 22 14.95 -22.61 11.45
CA GLY A 22 13.49 -22.48 11.56
C GLY A 22 12.80 -22.14 10.23
N LEU A 23 13.36 -21.19 9.47
CA LEU A 23 12.85 -20.82 8.14
C LEU A 23 12.92 -21.98 7.13
N PRO A 24 14.09 -22.66 6.97
CA PRO A 24 14.16 -23.85 6.13
C PRO A 24 13.17 -24.95 6.54
N ALA A 25 12.98 -25.20 7.85
CA ALA A 25 12.03 -26.19 8.33
C ALA A 25 10.57 -25.81 8.02
N LEU A 26 10.17 -24.56 8.23
CA LEU A 26 8.85 -24.07 7.85
C LEU A 26 8.61 -24.21 6.35
N PHE A 27 9.56 -23.76 5.51
CA PHE A 27 9.43 -23.88 4.06
C PHE A 27 9.38 -25.32 3.59
N GLN A 28 10.14 -26.23 4.21
CA GLN A 28 10.05 -27.66 3.93
C GLN A 28 8.65 -28.18 4.23
N HIS A 29 8.08 -27.83 5.38
CA HIS A 29 6.70 -28.20 5.72
C HIS A 29 5.68 -27.59 4.76
N ILE A 30 5.85 -26.34 4.30
CA ILE A 30 4.97 -25.72 3.30
C ILE A 30 5.04 -26.47 1.96
N LEU A 31 6.24 -26.87 1.54
CA LEU A 31 6.46 -27.58 0.28
C LEU A 31 5.94 -29.02 0.32
N ASP A 32 6.04 -29.67 1.46
CA ASP A 32 5.59 -31.06 1.66
C ASP A 32 4.11 -31.17 2.03
N ALA A 33 3.50 -30.09 2.52
CA ALA A 33 2.11 -30.06 2.95
C ALA A 33 1.15 -29.93 1.76
N ASN A 34 0.19 -30.86 1.68
CA ASN A 34 -0.96 -30.75 0.78
C ASN A 34 -2.06 -29.81 1.31
N ASP A 35 -1.98 -29.40 2.58
CA ASP A 35 -2.92 -28.51 3.28
C ASP A 35 -2.16 -27.73 4.37
N LEU A 36 -2.44 -26.44 4.54
CA LEU A 36 -1.87 -25.60 5.59
C LEU A 36 -2.09 -26.19 7.00
N LYS A 37 -3.16 -26.95 7.21
CA LYS A 37 -3.41 -27.66 8.48
C LYS A 37 -2.38 -28.75 8.82
N ALA A 38 -1.59 -29.18 7.83
CA ALA A 38 -0.52 -30.14 8.03
C ALA A 38 0.78 -29.49 8.53
N ILE A 39 0.86 -28.15 8.51
CA ILE A 39 1.99 -27.43 9.10
C ILE A 39 1.86 -27.55 10.62
N PRO A 40 2.92 -27.97 11.33
CA PRO A 40 2.88 -28.04 12.79
C PRO A 40 2.49 -26.70 13.43
N VAL A 41 1.56 -26.75 14.38
CA VAL A 41 1.00 -25.58 15.09
C VAL A 41 2.08 -24.69 15.70
N ASN A 42 3.14 -25.30 16.24
CA ASN A 42 4.25 -24.54 16.82
C ASN A 42 5.00 -23.71 15.77
N LEU A 43 4.99 -24.10 14.49
CA LEU A 43 5.56 -23.32 13.37
C LEU A 43 4.58 -22.25 12.82
N MET A 44 3.32 -22.28 13.25
CA MET A 44 2.29 -21.32 12.87
C MET A 44 2.09 -20.31 14.00
N ASP A 45 2.56 -19.08 13.77
CA ASP A 45 2.41 -18.00 14.74
C ASP A 45 0.94 -17.76 15.15
N ILE A 46 -0.02 -17.92 14.24
CA ILE A 46 -1.46 -17.70 14.51
C ILE A 46 -2.03 -18.64 15.59
N ASP A 47 -1.49 -19.86 15.70
CA ASP A 47 -2.00 -20.86 16.65
C ASP A 47 -1.07 -21.01 17.87
N SER A 48 -0.07 -20.12 18.01
CA SER A 48 0.83 -20.10 19.15
C SER A 48 0.19 -19.37 20.33
N SER A 49 0.19 -19.99 21.53
CA SER A 49 -0.27 -19.34 22.76
C SER A 49 0.57 -18.13 23.18
N ASN A 50 1.77 -17.98 22.61
CA ASN A 50 2.69 -16.86 22.83
C ASN A 50 2.87 -16.03 21.55
N SER A 51 1.88 -16.05 20.65
CA SER A 51 1.92 -15.24 19.45
C SER A 51 2.00 -13.76 19.82
N ASP A 52 2.80 -12.99 19.10
CA ASP A 52 2.72 -11.53 19.14
C ASP A 52 1.32 -11.02 18.73
N LEU A 53 0.50 -11.90 18.15
CA LEU A 53 -0.88 -11.61 17.82
C LEU A 53 -1.85 -11.64 19.01
N GLU A 54 -1.49 -12.26 20.12
CA GLU A 54 -2.28 -12.27 21.36
C GLU A 54 -1.99 -11.03 22.22
N ASN A 55 -1.01 -10.21 21.83
CA ASN A 55 -0.73 -8.94 22.51
C ASN A 55 -1.81 -7.90 22.24
N GLU A 56 -2.08 -7.03 23.22
CA GLU A 56 -2.87 -5.81 22.97
C GLU A 56 -2.11 -4.90 22.00
N TRP A 57 -2.60 -4.80 20.76
CA TRP A 57 -2.06 -3.87 19.78
C TRP A 57 -2.63 -2.47 20.00
N ASN A 58 -1.79 -1.45 19.85
CA ASN A 58 -2.22 -0.05 19.89
C ASN A 58 -2.84 0.40 18.55
N ILE A 59 -3.44 -0.53 17.81
CA ILE A 59 -4.03 -0.34 16.48
C ILE A 59 -5.34 -1.10 16.40
N ASP A 60 -6.41 -0.38 16.08
CA ASP A 60 -7.69 -0.98 15.70
C ASP A 60 -7.63 -1.44 14.25
N VAL A 61 -8.13 -2.65 13.99
CA VAL A 61 -8.30 -3.20 12.65
C VAL A 61 -9.77 -3.45 12.38
N LYS A 62 -10.30 -2.81 11.35
CA LYS A 62 -11.69 -2.98 10.90
C LYS A 62 -11.72 -3.55 9.49
N VAL A 63 -12.52 -4.59 9.30
CA VAL A 63 -12.74 -5.19 7.97
C VAL A 63 -13.89 -4.45 7.28
N LEU A 64 -13.59 -3.81 6.16
CA LEU A 64 -14.54 -3.14 5.29
C LEU A 64 -14.85 -4.07 4.10
N ARG A 65 -16.10 -4.50 3.97
CA ARG A 65 -16.56 -5.34 2.85
C ARG A 65 -17.25 -4.45 1.82
N LEU A 66 -16.55 -4.16 0.73
CA LEU A 66 -17.10 -3.43 -0.41
C LEU A 66 -17.70 -4.45 -1.42
N PRO A 67 -18.56 -4.00 -2.36
CA PRO A 67 -19.21 -4.91 -3.32
C PRO A 67 -18.23 -5.73 -4.17
N ASP A 68 -17.06 -5.17 -4.47
CA ASP A 68 -16.06 -5.71 -5.40
C ASP A 68 -14.75 -6.15 -4.71
N ARG A 69 -14.52 -5.77 -3.45
CA ARG A 69 -13.27 -6.06 -2.73
C ARG A 69 -13.42 -6.01 -1.21
N VAL A 70 -12.43 -6.52 -0.51
CA VAL A 70 -12.30 -6.40 0.95
C VAL A 70 -11.12 -5.49 1.27
N LEU A 71 -11.33 -4.53 2.17
CA LEU A 71 -10.30 -3.67 2.71
C LEU A 71 -10.17 -3.89 4.23
N PHE A 72 -8.96 -3.70 4.72
CA PHE A 72 -8.64 -3.63 6.14
C PHE A 72 -8.28 -2.19 6.46
N GLU A 73 -9.08 -1.56 7.30
CA GLU A 73 -8.82 -0.24 7.84
C GLU A 73 -8.01 -0.39 9.12
N LEU A 74 -6.81 0.19 9.15
CA LEU A 74 -5.95 0.26 10.33
C LEU A 74 -5.99 1.67 10.90
N PHE A 75 -6.17 1.75 12.21
CA PHE A 75 -6.25 3.00 12.94
C PHE A 75 -5.46 2.91 14.26
N PRO A 76 -4.29 3.56 14.36
CA PRO A 76 -3.55 3.59 15.62
C PRO A 76 -4.30 4.36 16.70
N HIS A 77 -4.42 3.77 17.90
CA HIS A 77 -5.07 4.42 19.04
C HIS A 77 -4.37 5.74 19.36
N GLY A 78 -5.13 6.74 19.77
CA GLY A 78 -4.58 8.07 20.11
C GLY A 78 -4.20 8.94 18.91
N SER A 79 -4.34 8.44 17.67
CA SER A 79 -4.14 9.27 16.47
C SER A 79 -5.12 10.44 16.43
N HIS A 80 -4.66 11.58 15.91
CA HIS A 80 -5.48 12.79 15.78
C HIS A 80 -6.75 12.51 14.96
N SER A 81 -7.81 13.29 15.20
CA SER A 81 -9.07 13.16 14.45
C SER A 81 -8.90 13.41 12.95
N SER A 82 -7.90 14.21 12.58
CA SER A 82 -7.54 14.53 11.20
C SER A 82 -6.53 13.56 10.58
N SER A 83 -5.93 12.66 11.36
CA SER A 83 -4.98 11.67 10.83
C SER A 83 -5.68 10.70 9.89
N PRO A 84 -5.01 10.23 8.82
CA PRO A 84 -5.61 9.28 7.92
C PRO A 84 -5.71 7.90 8.57
N SER A 85 -6.74 7.13 8.23
CA SER A 85 -6.74 5.68 8.40
C SER A 85 -5.87 5.05 7.30
N ILE A 86 -5.26 3.90 7.56
CA ILE A 86 -4.50 3.15 6.55
C ILE A 86 -5.37 2.02 5.99
N LEU A 87 -5.67 2.06 4.70
CA LEU A 87 -6.48 1.04 4.04
C LEU A 87 -5.58 0.05 3.30
N LEU A 88 -5.72 -1.23 3.59
CA LEU A 88 -4.96 -2.33 2.99
C LEU A 88 -5.89 -3.34 2.33
N GLU A 89 -5.52 -3.87 1.17
CA GLU A 89 -6.24 -4.98 0.52
C GLU A 89 -5.75 -6.36 1.00
N SER A 90 -4.53 -6.43 1.53
CA SER A 90 -3.87 -7.68 1.90
C SER A 90 -3.84 -7.90 3.41
N ALA A 91 -4.45 -8.98 3.88
CA ALA A 91 -4.33 -9.41 5.28
C ALA A 91 -2.86 -9.66 5.70
N ALA A 92 -2.01 -10.11 4.77
CA ALA A 92 -0.59 -10.27 5.05
C ALA A 92 0.11 -8.93 5.32
N ALA A 93 -0.30 -7.86 4.62
CA ALA A 93 0.21 -6.52 4.90
C ALA A 93 -0.27 -6.01 6.27
N VAL A 94 -1.51 -6.30 6.66
CA VAL A 94 -2.02 -5.99 8.01
C VAL A 94 -1.15 -6.65 9.07
N LEU A 95 -0.94 -7.97 8.95
CA LEU A 95 -0.09 -8.71 9.89
C LEU A 95 1.34 -8.18 9.92
N GLN A 96 1.89 -7.77 8.77
CA GLN A 96 3.21 -7.15 8.70
C GLN A 96 3.27 -5.86 9.54
N VAL A 97 2.26 -4.98 9.42
CA VAL A 97 2.18 -3.73 10.21
C VAL A 97 2.14 -4.04 11.71
N LEU A 98 1.22 -4.93 12.11
CA LEU A 98 1.01 -5.30 13.52
C LEU A 98 2.25 -5.94 14.14
N ARG A 99 2.83 -6.95 13.48
CA ARG A 99 4.04 -7.64 13.98
C ARG A 99 5.27 -6.75 14.04
N SER A 100 5.36 -5.76 13.15
CA SER A 100 6.48 -4.82 13.18
C SER A 100 6.33 -3.75 14.26
N GLY A 101 5.19 -3.71 14.96
CA GLY A 101 4.88 -2.69 15.96
C GLY A 101 4.81 -1.27 15.39
N TRP A 102 4.63 -1.14 14.08
CA TRP A 102 4.47 0.18 13.46
C TRP A 102 3.19 0.80 13.96
N GLY A 103 3.22 2.06 14.41
CA GLY A 103 2.04 2.75 14.95
C GLY A 103 1.80 2.55 16.45
N ASN A 104 2.64 1.80 17.17
CA ASN A 104 2.52 1.65 18.63
C ASN A 104 2.57 2.99 19.40
N ASN A 105 3.16 4.04 18.82
CA ASN A 105 3.21 5.39 19.40
C ASN A 105 2.16 6.33 18.82
N SER A 106 1.04 5.80 18.30
CA SER A 106 0.01 6.59 17.60
C SER A 106 0.51 7.28 16.33
N ASP A 107 1.68 6.88 15.81
CA ASP A 107 2.33 7.48 14.66
C ASP A 107 1.95 6.77 13.37
N VAL A 108 0.95 7.32 12.69
CA VAL A 108 0.47 6.86 11.38
C VAL A 108 1.53 7.06 10.29
N GLU A 109 2.35 8.11 10.38
CA GLU A 109 3.36 8.40 9.36
C GLU A 109 4.41 7.30 9.32
N THR A 110 4.82 6.77 10.48
CA THR A 110 5.72 5.61 10.53
C THR A 110 5.15 4.41 9.78
N ILE A 111 3.84 4.16 9.83
CA ILE A 111 3.22 3.08 9.04
C ILE A 111 3.34 3.40 7.54
N ILE A 112 2.99 4.63 7.12
CA ILE A 112 3.05 5.08 5.73
C ILE A 112 4.48 4.93 5.17
N ARG A 113 5.48 5.51 5.84
CA ARG A 113 6.89 5.47 5.41
C ARG A 113 7.36 4.04 5.19
N ASN A 114 7.06 3.14 6.13
CA ASN A 114 7.46 1.73 6.04
C ASN A 114 6.74 0.99 4.91
N LEU A 115 5.44 1.21 4.70
CA LEU A 115 4.70 0.59 3.58
C LEU A 115 5.24 1.05 2.21
N VAL A 116 5.54 2.35 2.07
CA VAL A 116 6.15 2.90 0.85
C VAL A 116 7.51 2.29 0.59
N ASN A 117 8.34 2.16 1.63
CA ASN A 117 9.67 1.55 1.55
C ASN A 117 9.62 0.10 1.09
N LEU A 118 8.71 -0.69 1.66
CA LEU A 118 8.50 -2.07 1.23
C LEU A 118 7.84 -2.17 -0.15
N GLY A 119 7.24 -1.08 -0.65
CA GLY A 119 6.48 -1.08 -1.89
C GLY A 119 5.22 -1.93 -1.81
N VAL A 120 4.61 -1.98 -0.63
CA VAL A 120 3.31 -2.60 -0.37
C VAL A 120 2.22 -1.62 -0.82
N ALA A 121 1.17 -2.12 -1.46
CA ALA A 121 0.03 -1.29 -1.84
C ALA A 121 -0.83 -0.97 -0.61
N PHE A 122 -1.20 0.29 -0.46
CA PHE A 122 -2.06 0.80 0.62
C PHE A 122 -2.70 2.12 0.19
N PHE A 123 -3.76 2.56 0.86
CA PHE A 123 -4.38 3.85 0.58
C PHE A 123 -4.60 4.63 1.88
N PRO A 124 -4.00 5.84 2.02
CA PRO A 124 -4.34 6.74 3.11
C PRO A 124 -5.79 7.23 2.97
N GLY A 125 -6.66 6.78 3.87
CA GLY A 125 -8.05 7.19 3.96
C GLY A 125 -8.18 8.42 4.86
N TRP A 126 -8.35 9.59 4.26
CA TRP A 126 -8.50 10.84 4.97
C TRP A 126 -9.97 11.06 5.37
N PRO A 127 -10.26 11.39 6.64
CA PRO A 127 -11.62 11.71 7.05
C PRO A 127 -12.08 13.02 6.39
N ARG A 128 -13.28 13.01 5.81
CA ARG A 128 -13.93 14.17 5.20
C ARG A 128 -15.41 14.26 5.59
N PRO A 129 -16.01 15.47 5.58
CA PRO A 129 -17.45 15.64 5.75
C PRO A 129 -18.28 14.83 4.74
N LEU A 130 -19.51 14.46 5.12
CA LEU A 130 -20.43 13.69 4.27
C LEU A 130 -20.77 14.37 2.93
N ASP A 131 -20.78 15.70 2.91
CA ASP A 131 -21.08 16.53 1.74
C ASP A 131 -19.83 16.89 0.91
N TYR A 132 -18.66 16.35 1.28
CA TYR A 132 -17.43 16.56 0.54
C TYR A 132 -17.54 16.04 -0.90
N THR A 133 -17.26 16.92 -1.86
CA THR A 133 -17.22 16.59 -3.30
C THR A 133 -15.79 16.77 -3.81
N PRO A 134 -15.13 15.70 -4.31
CA PRO A 134 -13.80 15.82 -4.88
C PRO A 134 -13.85 16.61 -6.20
N LEU A 135 -12.78 17.33 -6.51
CA LEU A 135 -12.64 17.88 -7.86
C LEU A 135 -12.38 16.74 -8.85
N PRO A 136 -12.68 16.94 -10.14
CA PRO A 136 -12.33 15.98 -11.19
C PRO A 136 -10.82 16.01 -11.48
N PRO A 137 -10.22 14.87 -11.85
CA PRO A 137 -8.78 14.80 -12.10
C PRO A 137 -8.42 15.63 -13.32
N PRO A 138 -7.27 16.34 -13.31
CA PRO A 138 -6.78 17.00 -14.51
C PRO A 138 -6.56 15.94 -15.58
N ILE A 139 -7.07 16.20 -16.78
CA ILE A 139 -6.83 15.34 -17.93
C ILE A 139 -5.33 15.32 -18.19
N GLN A 140 -4.71 14.15 -18.12
CA GLN A 140 -3.30 13.99 -18.41
C GLN A 140 -3.08 13.63 -19.87
N PRO A 141 -2.08 14.23 -20.55
CA PRO A 141 -1.74 13.84 -21.91
C PRO A 141 -1.17 12.42 -21.92
N THR A 142 -1.85 11.51 -22.63
CA THR A 142 -1.38 10.14 -22.83
C THR A 142 -0.11 10.10 -23.71
N LEU A 143 0.48 8.91 -23.87
CA LEU A 143 1.59 8.73 -24.82
C LEU A 143 1.14 8.76 -26.29
N GLY A 144 -0.15 8.97 -26.55
CA GLY A 144 -0.72 9.20 -27.87
C GLY A 144 -1.11 7.92 -28.61
N ARG A 145 -1.45 8.11 -29.88
CA ARG A 145 -1.77 7.03 -30.83
C ARG A 145 -0.63 6.83 -31.81
N ARG A 146 -0.40 5.57 -32.19
CA ARG A 146 0.59 5.12 -33.15
C ARG A 146 -0.10 4.36 -34.27
N HIS A 147 0.46 4.44 -35.48
CA HIS A 147 -0.07 3.74 -36.63
C HIS A 147 0.12 2.22 -36.54
N ALA A 148 -0.68 1.48 -37.31
CA ALA A 148 -0.52 0.04 -37.46
C ALA A 148 0.91 -0.32 -37.91
N GLY A 149 1.50 -1.35 -37.29
CA GLY A 149 2.87 -1.78 -37.58
C GLY A 149 3.98 -0.91 -36.97
N TYR A 150 3.62 0.07 -36.12
CA TYR A 150 4.61 0.88 -35.41
C TYR A 150 5.54 0.05 -34.54
N THR A 151 6.84 0.28 -34.69
CA THR A 151 7.90 -0.34 -33.88
C THR A 151 8.54 0.73 -32.99
N PRO A 152 8.49 0.58 -31.65
CA PRO A 152 9.10 1.54 -30.73
C PRO A 152 10.61 1.69 -30.95
N THR A 153 11.11 2.91 -30.85
CA THR A 153 12.54 3.22 -30.94
C THR A 153 13.12 3.62 -29.58
N LEU A 154 14.45 3.70 -29.49
CA LEU A 154 15.12 4.25 -28.31
C LEU A 154 14.74 5.72 -28.06
N VAL A 155 14.43 6.48 -29.12
CA VAL A 155 13.96 7.86 -28.99
C VAL A 155 12.60 7.90 -28.32
N ASP A 156 11.69 7.00 -28.69
CA ASP A 156 10.38 6.89 -28.07
C ASP A 156 10.46 6.51 -26.59
N PHE A 157 11.39 5.61 -26.25
CA PHE A 157 11.67 5.28 -24.86
C PHE A 157 12.15 6.50 -24.07
N GLY A 158 13.05 7.32 -24.63
CA GLY A 158 13.49 8.57 -24.03
C GLY A 158 12.34 9.53 -23.76
N VAL A 159 11.47 9.76 -24.76
CA VAL A 159 10.27 10.60 -24.63
C VAL A 159 9.31 10.07 -23.56
N TYR A 160 9.12 8.75 -23.50
CA TYR A 160 8.33 8.12 -22.43
C TYR A 160 8.94 8.42 -21.05
N VAL A 161 10.24 8.20 -20.86
CA VAL A 161 10.91 8.42 -19.57
C VAL A 161 10.79 9.88 -19.14
N GLU A 162 10.97 10.83 -20.05
CA GLU A 162 10.79 12.26 -19.76
C GLU A 162 9.36 12.58 -19.32
N ARG A 163 8.35 12.10 -20.06
CA ARG A 163 6.93 12.33 -19.73
C ARG A 163 6.53 11.69 -18.40
N ARG A 164 6.90 10.43 -18.19
CA ARG A 164 6.68 9.72 -16.92
C ARG A 164 7.30 10.49 -15.76
N ASN A 165 8.57 10.87 -15.89
CA ASN A 165 9.27 11.56 -14.81
C ASN A 165 8.67 12.95 -14.55
N SER A 166 8.22 13.65 -15.60
CA SER A 166 7.49 14.92 -15.46
C SER A 166 6.17 14.74 -14.72
N PHE A 167 5.41 13.69 -15.03
CA PHE A 167 4.17 13.38 -14.31
C PHE A 167 4.44 13.00 -12.85
N LEU A 168 5.42 12.11 -12.60
CA LEU A 168 5.76 11.66 -11.25
C LEU A 168 6.26 12.80 -10.35
N ARG A 169 6.86 13.85 -10.91
CA ARG A 169 7.27 15.05 -10.15
C ARG A 169 6.15 16.08 -9.96
N SER A 170 4.98 15.86 -10.54
CA SER A 170 3.80 16.68 -10.26
C SER A 170 3.22 16.33 -8.88
N PRO A 171 2.37 17.19 -8.29
CA PRO A 171 1.70 16.88 -7.01
C PRO A 171 0.96 15.53 -7.00
N ARG A 172 0.43 15.09 -8.16
CA ARG A 172 -0.27 13.81 -8.29
C ARG A 172 0.65 12.59 -8.35
N GLY A 173 1.93 12.80 -8.66
CA GLY A 173 2.91 11.72 -8.75
C GLY A 173 3.11 10.96 -7.44
N ARG A 174 2.89 11.61 -6.28
CA ARG A 174 2.93 10.96 -4.96
C ARG A 174 1.94 9.81 -4.82
N VAL A 175 0.78 9.90 -5.48
CA VAL A 175 -0.27 8.87 -5.42
C VAL A 175 0.23 7.54 -5.98
N ALA A 176 1.22 7.56 -6.88
CA ALA A 176 1.86 6.35 -7.40
C ALA A 176 2.60 5.55 -6.32
N LEU A 177 3.04 6.18 -5.22
CA LEU A 177 3.70 5.50 -4.10
C LEU A 177 2.75 4.51 -3.40
N PHE A 178 1.46 4.83 -3.36
CA PHE A 178 0.39 4.05 -2.71
C PHE A 178 0.05 2.75 -3.45
N TYR A 179 0.36 2.67 -4.76
CA TYR A 179 0.07 1.48 -5.57
C TYR A 179 1.04 0.33 -5.34
N GLY A 180 2.17 0.56 -4.65
CA GLY A 180 3.21 -0.44 -4.47
C GLY A 180 3.71 -1.03 -5.80
N GLY A 181 4.29 -2.23 -5.75
CA GLY A 181 4.64 -2.98 -6.97
C GLY A 181 5.50 -2.20 -7.98
N ILE A 182 5.22 -2.35 -9.27
CA ILE A 182 5.98 -1.66 -10.33
C ILE A 182 5.70 -0.15 -10.39
N VAL A 183 4.45 0.26 -10.16
CA VAL A 183 4.03 1.68 -10.18
C VAL A 183 4.74 2.46 -9.08
N GLY A 184 4.66 1.97 -7.84
CA GLY A 184 5.36 2.54 -6.69
C GLY A 184 6.87 2.44 -6.81
N ARG A 185 7.40 1.35 -7.38
CA ARG A 185 8.84 1.25 -7.65
C ARG A 185 9.33 2.33 -8.63
N LEU A 186 8.60 2.58 -9.71
CA LEU A 186 8.93 3.65 -10.65
C LEU A 186 8.83 5.03 -10.00
N ALA A 187 7.84 5.25 -9.14
CA ALA A 187 7.70 6.49 -8.37
C ALA A 187 8.90 6.73 -7.45
N ARG A 188 9.33 5.73 -6.66
CA ARG A 188 10.51 5.83 -5.77
C ARG A 188 11.83 6.09 -6.51
N LEU A 189 11.94 5.68 -7.77
CA LEU A 189 13.12 5.97 -8.59
C LEU A 189 13.21 7.43 -9.05
N VAL A 190 12.10 8.17 -9.02
CA VAL A 190 12.00 9.53 -9.57
C VAL A 190 11.81 10.57 -8.48
N LEU A 191 11.03 10.25 -7.45
CA LEU A 191 10.70 11.11 -6.32
C LEU A 191 11.81 11.07 -5.28
N THR A 192 12.31 12.24 -4.90
CA THR A 192 13.16 12.41 -3.71
C THR A 192 12.28 12.50 -2.47
N ASP A 193 12.81 12.08 -1.31
CA ASP A 193 12.11 12.17 -0.02
C ASP A 193 10.70 11.54 -0.06
N PHE A 194 10.58 10.46 -0.83
CA PHE A 194 9.29 9.85 -1.17
C PHE A 194 8.52 9.34 0.07
N GLU A 195 9.24 9.01 1.15
CA GLU A 195 8.65 8.59 2.42
C GLU A 195 7.84 9.71 3.06
N ASP A 196 8.42 10.91 3.15
CA ASP A 196 7.76 12.09 3.70
C ASP A 196 6.70 12.63 2.75
N LEU A 197 6.95 12.57 1.43
CA LEU A 197 5.98 12.98 0.42
C LEU A 197 4.64 12.20 0.52
N ALA A 198 4.72 10.93 0.93
CA ALA A 198 3.57 10.06 1.11
C ALA A 198 2.71 10.42 2.34
N CYS A 199 3.28 11.12 3.33
CA CYS A 199 2.62 11.47 4.59
C CYS A 199 1.77 12.75 4.50
N TYR A 200 1.98 13.60 3.49
CA TYR A 200 1.25 14.88 3.39
C TYR A 200 -0.26 14.72 3.25
N ASP A 201 -1.03 15.48 4.06
CA ASP A 201 -2.46 15.61 3.86
C ASP A 201 -2.71 16.32 2.53
N PRO A 202 -3.51 15.73 1.63
CA PRO A 202 -3.94 16.43 0.44
C PRO A 202 -4.72 17.75 0.68
N TYR A 203 -5.07 18.14 1.90
CA TYR A 203 -5.67 19.46 2.15
C TYR A 203 -4.79 20.64 1.71
N GLU A 204 -3.46 20.46 1.70
CA GLU A 204 -2.52 21.48 1.23
C GLU A 204 -2.39 21.51 -0.31
N ASP A 205 -2.75 20.43 -0.99
CA ASP A 205 -2.69 20.26 -2.43
C ASP A 205 -4.09 19.97 -2.98
N VAL A 206 -4.73 20.98 -3.61
CA VAL A 206 -6.05 20.90 -4.27
C VAL A 206 -6.38 19.46 -4.71
N LEU A 207 -7.20 18.75 -3.92
CA LEU A 207 -7.59 17.36 -4.18
C LEU A 207 -8.30 17.26 -5.51
N LYS A 208 -7.60 16.74 -6.53
CA LYS A 208 -8.16 16.63 -7.88
C LYS A 208 -8.79 15.28 -8.19
N SER A 209 -8.68 14.25 -7.37
CA SER A 209 -9.50 13.04 -7.52
C SER A 209 -9.31 12.08 -6.36
N GLY A 210 -10.39 11.39 -5.97
CA GLY A 210 -10.34 10.35 -4.96
C GLY A 210 -11.52 9.42 -5.04
N VAL A 211 -11.45 8.32 -4.28
CA VAL A 211 -12.52 7.34 -4.12
C VAL A 211 -13.06 7.47 -2.70
N ARG A 212 -14.39 7.55 -2.59
CA ARG A 212 -15.09 7.46 -1.31
C ARG A 212 -15.10 6.02 -0.86
N VAL A 213 -14.67 5.78 0.37
CA VAL A 213 -14.83 4.50 1.04
C VAL A 213 -15.92 4.68 2.09
N GLU A 214 -16.97 3.89 1.96
CA GLU A 214 -18.03 3.86 2.97
C GLU A 214 -17.51 3.19 4.23
N GLY A 215 -17.37 4.00 5.27
CA GLY A 215 -16.84 3.63 6.57
C GLY A 215 -16.67 4.91 7.36
N THR A 216 -17.37 5.02 8.48
CA THR A 216 -17.32 6.22 9.34
C THR A 216 -16.61 5.87 10.64
N ARG A 217 -15.78 6.81 11.13
CA ARG A 217 -15.15 6.75 12.46
C ARG A 217 -16.14 7.15 13.56
N ASP A 218 -17.10 8.01 13.21
CA ASP A 218 -17.97 8.76 14.13
C ASP A 218 -19.42 8.89 13.64
N GLY A 219 -19.77 8.31 12.48
CA GLY A 219 -21.08 8.50 11.85
C GLY A 219 -21.25 9.84 11.10
N GLU A 220 -20.29 10.76 11.22
CA GLU A 220 -20.36 12.12 10.68
C GLU A 220 -19.34 12.37 9.55
N THR A 221 -18.35 11.49 9.42
CA THR A 221 -17.30 11.57 8.41
C THR A 221 -17.25 10.33 7.52
N VAL A 222 -16.79 10.49 6.29
CA VAL A 222 -16.47 9.40 5.36
C VAL A 222 -14.99 9.43 5.01
N LEU A 223 -14.41 8.26 4.77
CA LEU A 223 -13.02 8.16 4.34
C LEU A 223 -12.91 8.40 2.84
N TRP A 224 -11.93 9.20 2.46
CA TRP A 224 -11.56 9.45 1.07
C TRP A 224 -10.08 9.20 0.88
N HIS A 225 -9.73 8.47 -0.16
CA HIS A 225 -8.34 8.31 -0.56
C HIS A 225 -8.15 8.73 -2.02
N GLU A 226 -6.95 9.23 -2.34
CA GLU A 226 -6.60 9.52 -3.73
C GLU A 226 -6.40 8.24 -4.53
N THR A 227 -6.66 8.32 -5.83
CA THR A 227 -6.41 7.23 -6.80
C THR A 227 -5.82 7.82 -8.07
N LEU A 228 -4.98 7.05 -8.76
CA LEU A 228 -4.57 7.39 -10.12
C LEU A 228 -5.72 7.08 -11.10
N THR A 229 -5.84 7.89 -12.15
CA THR A 229 -6.69 7.56 -13.30
C THR A 229 -6.04 6.50 -14.20
N GLU A 230 -6.81 5.87 -15.10
CA GLU A 230 -6.25 4.92 -16.08
C GLU A 230 -5.18 5.57 -16.97
N ASP A 231 -5.39 6.82 -17.40
CA ASP A 231 -4.42 7.57 -18.19
C ASP A 231 -3.13 7.84 -17.38
N GLU A 232 -3.24 8.16 -16.10
CA GLU A 232 -2.10 8.37 -15.20
C GLU A 232 -1.29 7.07 -15.03
N VAL A 233 -1.97 5.94 -14.77
CA VAL A 233 -1.33 4.62 -14.73
C VAL A 233 -0.70 4.29 -16.08
N GLY A 234 -1.39 4.58 -17.18
CA GLY A 234 -0.89 4.39 -18.54
C GLY A 234 0.40 5.15 -18.82
N ILE A 235 0.48 6.43 -18.42
CA ILE A 235 1.71 7.23 -18.53
C ILE A 235 2.85 6.60 -17.73
N ILE A 236 2.59 6.15 -16.50
CA ILE A 236 3.62 5.51 -15.67
C ILE A 236 4.13 4.22 -16.31
N CYS A 237 3.21 3.39 -16.77
CA CYS A 237 3.48 2.07 -17.34
C CYS A 237 3.92 2.09 -18.80
N GLY A 238 3.97 3.24 -19.46
CA GLY A 238 4.44 3.34 -20.85
C GLY A 238 3.39 2.95 -21.89
N VAL A 239 2.10 3.03 -21.57
CA VAL A 239 0.99 2.61 -22.43
C VAL A 239 0.70 3.66 -23.51
N TYR A 240 0.65 3.23 -24.76
CA TYR A 240 0.20 4.00 -25.93
C TYR A 240 -0.77 3.18 -26.76
N ALA A 241 -1.63 3.84 -27.53
CA ALA A 241 -2.59 3.15 -28.40
C ALA A 241 -1.96 2.88 -29.78
N VAL A 242 -2.25 1.72 -30.37
CA VAL A 242 -1.85 1.36 -31.74
C VAL A 242 -3.11 1.12 -32.56
N GLU A 243 -3.19 1.72 -33.75
CA GLU A 243 -4.26 1.45 -34.70
C GLU A 243 -4.23 -0.03 -35.12
N THR A 244 -5.29 -0.78 -34.82
CA THR A 244 -5.38 -2.22 -35.16
C THR A 244 -6.13 -2.50 -36.45
N GLY A 245 -6.73 -1.48 -37.08
CA GLY A 245 -7.31 -1.55 -38.42
C GLY A 245 -8.08 -2.84 -38.73
N MET A 246 -9.24 -3.03 -38.10
CA MET A 246 -10.29 -3.89 -38.66
C MET A 246 -11.58 -3.07 -38.75
N PHE A 247 -11.91 -2.64 -39.96
CA PHE A 247 -13.26 -2.26 -40.35
C PHE A 247 -13.76 -3.32 -41.33
#